data_AF-A0A7J7LSH3-F1
#
_entry.id   AF-A0A7J7LSH3-F1
#
_cell.length_a   1.000
_cell.length_b   1.000
_cell.length_c   1.000
_cell.angle_alpha   90.00
_cell.angle_beta   90.00
_cell.angle_gamma   90.00
#
_symmetry.space_group_name_H-M   'P 1'
#
loop_
_entity.id
_entity.type
_entity.pdbx_description
1 polymer ?
#
loop_
_entity_poly.entity_id
_entity_poly.type
_entity_poly.pdbx_seq_one_letter_code
_entity_poly.pdbx_strand_id
1 'polypeptide(L)'
;MELYVWSNHKPWIPRPLLIMHVRMGDKACEMEVVEFKEYMHLANRIRKRFPSLKSIWLSTEMQGVINKSKLYPNWKFYYTNVTRQVGNMTMATYEASLGREMSTNYPLVNFLMAAEADFFVGALGSTWCFLIDGMRNTGGKVMSGYLSVNRDRFW
;
A
#
# COMPACT_ATOMS: atom_id res chain seq x y z
N MET A 1 -6.01 -22.22 27.88
CA MET A 1 -6.09 -20.88 27.24
C MET A 1 -4.96 -20.72 26.23
N GLU A 2 -3.70 -21.01 26.59
CA GLU A 2 -2.54 -21.01 25.68
C GLU A 2 -2.69 -21.90 24.42
N LEU A 3 -3.20 -23.13 24.58
CA LEU A 3 -3.40 -24.06 23.45
C LEU A 3 -4.28 -23.49 22.32
N TYR A 4 -5.19 -22.55 22.63
CA TYR A 4 -6.02 -21.89 21.62
C TYR A 4 -5.33 -20.69 20.95
N VAL A 5 -4.40 -20.03 21.66
CA VAL A 5 -3.64 -18.89 21.13
C VAL A 5 -2.61 -19.39 20.11
N TRP A 6 -2.00 -20.54 20.36
CA TRP A 6 -0.94 -21.07 19.53
C TRP A 6 -1.42 -22.09 18.49
N SER A 7 -2.62 -22.68 18.57
CA SER A 7 -3.03 -23.81 17.70
C SER A 7 -3.07 -23.51 16.20
N ASN A 8 -3.11 -22.24 15.79
CA ASN A 8 -3.14 -21.83 14.39
C ASN A 8 -1.77 -21.26 13.98
N HIS A 9 -0.78 -22.13 13.77
CA HIS A 9 0.60 -21.77 13.39
C HIS A 9 0.73 -21.11 12.00
N LYS A 10 -0.37 -20.85 11.30
CA LYS A 10 -0.32 -20.13 10.02
C LYS A 10 -0.12 -18.65 10.30
N PRO A 11 0.81 -17.98 9.61
CA PRO A 11 1.01 -16.56 9.79
C PRO A 11 -0.29 -15.84 9.42
N TRP A 12 -0.76 -14.97 10.32
CA TRP A 12 -2.00 -14.21 10.15
C TRP A 12 -1.97 -13.33 8.88
N ILE A 13 -0.78 -12.89 8.47
CA ILE A 13 -0.50 -12.21 7.20
C ILE A 13 0.54 -13.02 6.41
N PRO A 14 0.40 -13.18 5.08
CA PRO A 14 1.46 -13.79 4.26
C PRO A 14 2.76 -13.00 4.36
N ARG A 15 3.85 -13.65 4.79
CA ARG A 15 5.20 -13.06 4.83
C ARG A 15 6.16 -13.82 3.91
N PRO A 16 7.14 -13.14 3.29
CA PRO A 16 7.37 -11.70 3.35
C PRO A 16 6.34 -10.90 2.53
N LEU A 17 5.96 -9.73 3.03
CA LEU A 17 4.96 -8.83 2.44
C LEU A 17 5.59 -7.51 2.03
N LEU A 18 5.29 -7.08 0.81
CA LEU A 18 5.54 -5.72 0.34
C LEU A 18 4.24 -4.93 0.41
N ILE A 19 4.21 -3.82 1.14
CA ILE A 19 3.13 -2.84 0.99
C ILE A 19 3.45 -1.90 -0.16
N MET A 20 2.46 -1.67 -1.00
CA MET A 20 2.52 -0.70 -2.09
C MET A 20 1.36 0.27 -1.94
N HIS A 21 1.66 1.53 -1.64
CA HIS A 21 0.65 2.58 -1.61
C HIS A 21 0.71 3.39 -2.90
N VAL A 22 -0.34 3.27 -3.72
CA VAL A 22 -0.46 3.97 -5.01
C VAL A 22 -1.61 4.94 -4.93
N ARG A 23 -1.27 6.22 -4.86
CA ARG A 23 -2.25 7.30 -4.90
C ARG A 23 -2.26 7.90 -6.30
N MET A 24 -3.35 7.71 -7.02
CA MET A 24 -3.65 8.40 -8.27
C MET A 24 -4.98 9.15 -8.07
N GLY A 25 -5.15 10.35 -8.61
CA GLY A 25 -6.36 11.15 -8.42
C GLY A 25 -6.13 12.66 -8.48
N ASP A 26 -6.96 13.41 -7.75
CA ASP A 26 -6.91 14.87 -7.55
C ASP A 26 -5.55 15.43 -7.07
N LYS A 27 -4.68 14.56 -6.55
CA LYS A 27 -3.34 14.87 -6.06
C LYS A 27 -2.31 15.26 -7.12
N ALA A 28 -2.68 15.31 -8.40
CA ALA A 28 -1.85 15.88 -9.47
C ALA A 28 -1.45 17.34 -9.19
N CYS A 29 -2.23 18.06 -8.37
CA CYS A 29 -1.89 19.41 -7.91
C CYS A 29 -0.78 19.45 -6.84
N GLU A 30 -0.48 18.34 -6.15
CA GLU A 30 0.47 18.30 -5.02
C GLU A 30 1.76 17.51 -5.35
N MET A 31 1.71 16.58 -6.30
CA MET A 31 2.87 15.78 -6.73
C MET A 31 2.70 15.25 -8.15
N GLU A 32 3.82 14.90 -8.79
CA GLU A 32 3.81 14.25 -10.08
C GLU A 32 3.11 12.90 -9.96
N VAL A 33 2.06 12.68 -10.76
CA VAL A 33 1.35 11.40 -10.79
C VAL A 33 2.24 10.38 -11.47
N VAL A 34 2.91 9.56 -10.66
CA VAL A 34 3.76 8.49 -11.19
C VAL A 34 2.90 7.29 -11.61
N GLU A 35 3.17 6.75 -12.79
CA GLU A 35 2.48 5.57 -13.29
C GLU A 35 2.71 4.33 -12.41
N PHE A 36 1.69 3.46 -12.31
CA PHE A 36 1.77 2.20 -11.58
C PHE A 36 2.96 1.30 -11.98
N LYS A 37 3.42 1.41 -13.23
CA LYS A 37 4.57 0.66 -13.75
C LYS A 37 5.86 0.97 -12.98
N GLU A 38 6.05 2.21 -12.53
CA GLU A 38 7.25 2.60 -11.77
C GLU A 38 7.23 2.01 -10.35
N TYR A 39 6.07 1.98 -9.70
CA TYR A 39 5.91 1.26 -8.43
C TYR A 39 6.28 -0.22 -8.58
N MET A 40 5.84 -0.86 -9.68
CA MET A 40 6.20 -2.24 -9.98
C MET A 40 7.68 -2.42 -10.32
N HIS A 41 8.31 -1.43 -10.94
CA HIS A 41 9.77 -1.44 -11.17
C HIS A 41 10.52 -1.50 -9.83
N LEU A 42 10.14 -0.67 -8.85
CA LEU A 42 10.71 -0.70 -7.50
C LEU A 42 10.44 -2.02 -6.77
N ALA A 43 9.21 -2.53 -6.84
CA ALA A 43 8.86 -3.83 -6.27
C ALA A 43 9.74 -4.97 -6.84
N ASN A 44 9.96 -4.97 -8.16
CA ASN A 44 10.81 -5.95 -8.82
C ASN A 44 12.29 -5.80 -8.41
N ARG A 45 12.79 -4.58 -8.17
CA ARG A 45 14.14 -4.37 -7.62
C ARG A 45 14.29 -4.97 -6.22
N ILE A 46 13.29 -4.83 -5.36
CA ILE A 46 13.28 -5.47 -4.03
C ILE A 46 13.28 -6.99 -4.20
N ARG A 47 12.40 -7.54 -5.04
CA ARG A 47 12.32 -8.99 -5.29
C ARG A 47 13.61 -9.60 -5.84
N LYS A 48 14.39 -8.85 -6.64
CA LYS A 48 15.72 -9.32 -7.09
C LYS A 48 16.67 -9.60 -5.92
N ARG A 49 16.55 -8.85 -4.82
CA ARG A 49 17.33 -9.06 -3.58
C ARG A 49 16.66 -10.06 -2.64
N PHE A 50 15.34 -10.13 -2.67
CA PHE A 50 14.52 -11.02 -1.84
C PHE A 50 13.59 -11.89 -2.70
N PRO A 51 14.09 -12.97 -3.33
CA PRO A 51 13.31 -13.77 -4.27
C PRO A 51 12.09 -14.47 -3.66
N SER A 52 12.06 -14.66 -2.34
CA SER A 52 10.91 -15.19 -1.59
C SER A 52 9.73 -14.20 -1.51
N LEU A 53 9.94 -12.92 -1.82
CA LEU A 53 8.91 -11.90 -1.87
C LEU A 53 7.99 -12.10 -3.08
N LYS A 54 6.82 -12.69 -2.82
CA LYS A 54 5.82 -13.01 -3.84
C LYS A 54 4.50 -12.26 -3.66
N SER A 55 4.34 -11.55 -2.55
CA SER A 55 3.06 -10.96 -2.14
C SER A 55 3.15 -9.45 -1.98
N ILE A 56 2.15 -8.75 -2.53
CA ILE A 56 1.98 -7.31 -2.41
C ILE A 56 0.64 -7.03 -1.76
N TRP A 57 0.62 -6.23 -0.70
CA TRP A 57 -0.59 -5.55 -0.26
C TRP A 57 -0.68 -4.19 -0.95
N LEU A 58 -1.70 -4.03 -1.80
CA LEU A 58 -1.90 -2.85 -2.62
C LEU A 58 -2.94 -1.92 -1.96
N SER A 59 -2.47 -0.80 -1.44
CA SER A 59 -3.30 0.27 -0.91
C SER A 59 -3.52 1.33 -2.00
N THR A 60 -4.76 1.45 -2.46
CA THR A 60 -5.15 2.44 -3.48
C THR A 60 -6.67 2.65 -3.46
N GLU A 61 -7.06 3.90 -3.69
CA GLU A 61 -8.44 4.34 -3.84
C GLU A 61 -8.94 4.14 -5.28
N MET A 62 -8.05 3.86 -6.24
CA MET A 62 -8.35 3.88 -7.68
C MET A 62 -8.58 2.50 -8.27
N GLN A 63 -9.73 2.30 -8.92
CA GLN A 63 -10.06 1.04 -9.59
C GLN A 63 -9.11 0.74 -10.75
N GLY A 64 -8.63 1.78 -11.44
CA GLY A 64 -7.66 1.63 -12.53
C GLY A 64 -6.35 0.97 -12.10
N VAL A 65 -5.91 1.19 -10.86
CA VAL A 65 -4.70 0.56 -10.31
C VAL A 65 -4.93 -0.93 -10.06
N ILE A 66 -6.08 -1.30 -9.50
CA ILE A 66 -6.48 -2.71 -9.31
C ILE A 66 -6.57 -3.45 -10.64
N ASN A 67 -7.09 -2.81 -11.69
CA ASN A 67 -7.14 -3.41 -13.01
C ASN A 67 -5.73 -3.63 -13.59
N LYS A 68 -4.83 -2.65 -13.43
CA LYS A 68 -3.44 -2.75 -13.87
C LYS A 68 -2.65 -3.82 -13.10
N SER A 69 -2.97 -4.09 -11.83
CA SER A 69 -2.27 -5.13 -11.06
C SER A 69 -2.44 -6.53 -11.65
N LYS A 70 -3.56 -6.79 -12.34
CA LYS A 70 -3.83 -8.06 -13.05
C LYS A 70 -2.84 -8.35 -14.17
N LEU A 71 -2.15 -7.33 -14.70
CA LEU A 71 -1.11 -7.47 -15.72
C LEU A 71 0.21 -8.05 -15.18
N TYR A 72 0.31 -8.24 -13.86
CA TYR A 72 1.51 -8.75 -13.19
C TYR A 72 1.23 -10.11 -12.51
N PRO A 73 0.95 -11.19 -13.27
CA PRO A 73 0.53 -12.49 -12.72
C PRO A 73 1.59 -13.16 -11.84
N ASN A 74 2.86 -12.76 -11.97
CA ASN A 74 3.98 -13.24 -11.15
C ASN A 74 3.97 -12.67 -9.71
N TRP A 75 2.97 -11.89 -9.35
CA TRP A 75 2.79 -11.28 -8.03
C TRP A 75 1.41 -11.64 -7.50
N LYS A 76 1.34 -12.00 -6.22
CA LYS A 76 0.07 -12.19 -5.51
C LYS A 76 -0.34 -10.87 -4.87
N PHE A 77 -1.35 -10.22 -5.43
CA PHE A 77 -1.89 -8.98 -4.90
C PHE A 77 -3.01 -9.25 -3.88
N TYR A 78 -2.94 -8.52 -2.77
CA TYR A 78 -3.96 -8.42 -1.75
C TYR A 78 -4.40 -6.96 -1.65
N TYR A 79 -5.69 -6.74 -1.41
CA TYR A 79 -6.24 -5.40 -1.22
C TYR A 79 -7.62 -5.54 -0.56
N THR A 80 -8.11 -4.47 0.06
CA THR A 80 -9.42 -4.46 0.69
C THR A 80 -10.55 -4.59 -0.33
N ASN A 81 -11.64 -5.27 0.04
CA ASN A 81 -12.82 -5.35 -0.81
C ASN A 81 -13.74 -4.16 -0.56
N VAL A 82 -13.43 -3.03 -1.20
CA VAL A 82 -14.20 -1.78 -1.11
C VAL A 82 -14.47 -1.24 -2.51
N THR A 83 -15.56 -0.47 -2.65
CA THR A 83 -15.82 0.33 -3.84
C THR A 83 -14.68 1.32 -4.04
N ARG A 84 -14.20 1.46 -5.27
CA ARG A 84 -13.06 2.33 -5.60
C ARG A 84 -13.46 3.41 -6.60
N GLN A 85 -12.69 4.48 -6.60
CA GLN A 85 -12.87 5.58 -7.52
C GLN A 85 -12.67 5.13 -8.97
N VAL A 86 -13.53 5.68 -9.83
CA VAL A 86 -13.46 5.58 -11.28
C VAL A 86 -13.55 7.01 -11.81
N GLY A 87 -12.64 7.39 -12.72
CA GLY A 87 -12.58 8.74 -13.27
C GLY A 87 -11.88 9.72 -12.33
N ASN A 88 -12.39 10.95 -12.26
CA ASN A 88 -11.77 12.12 -11.63
C ASN A 88 -12.59 12.70 -10.47
N MET A 89 -13.38 11.86 -9.79
CA MET A 89 -14.11 12.31 -8.60
C MET A 89 -13.15 12.78 -7.50
N THR A 90 -13.60 13.74 -6.68
CA THR A 90 -12.80 14.22 -5.55
C THR A 90 -12.72 13.15 -4.45
N MET A 91 -11.64 13.19 -3.66
CA MET A 91 -11.52 12.33 -2.47
C MET A 91 -12.70 12.49 -1.50
N ALA A 92 -13.20 13.71 -1.31
CA ALA A 92 -14.33 13.98 -0.42
C ALA A 92 -15.63 13.33 -0.91
N THR A 93 -15.92 13.42 -2.22
CA THR A 93 -17.07 12.75 -2.82
C THR A 93 -16.95 11.23 -2.73
N TYR A 94 -15.75 10.70 -2.95
CA TYR A 94 -15.49 9.28 -2.81
C TYR A 94 -15.71 8.78 -1.37
N GLU A 95 -15.12 9.45 -0.38
CA GLU A 95 -15.28 9.07 1.03
C GLU A 95 -16.74 9.16 1.49
N ALA A 96 -17.47 10.20 1.06
CA ALA A 96 -18.90 10.31 1.30
C ALA A 96 -19.68 9.12 0.70
N SER A 97 -19.32 8.67 -0.50
CA SER A 97 -19.97 7.53 -1.16
C SER A 97 -19.77 6.18 -0.47
N LEU A 98 -18.67 6.03 0.30
CA LEU A 98 -18.39 4.82 1.08
C LEU A 98 -19.17 4.77 2.39
N GLY A 99 -19.60 5.92 2.90
CA GLY A 99 -20.14 6.06 4.24
C GLY A 99 -19.05 6.03 5.32
N ARG A 100 -19.37 6.64 6.49
CA ARG A 100 -18.42 6.94 7.57
C ARG A 100 -17.65 5.73 8.09
N GLU A 101 -18.32 4.59 8.25
CA GLU A 101 -17.69 3.39 8.78
C GLU A 101 -16.64 2.85 7.82
N MET A 102 -17.01 2.63 6.55
CA MET A 102 -16.09 2.07 5.57
C MET A 102 -14.95 3.04 5.26
N SER A 103 -15.25 4.34 5.11
CA SER A 103 -14.24 5.39 4.88
C SER A 103 -13.21 5.50 6.01
N THR A 104 -13.53 5.03 7.23
CA THR A 104 -12.63 5.00 8.38
C THR A 104 -11.89 3.66 8.51
N ASN A 105 -12.60 2.55 8.32
CA ASN A 105 -12.06 1.22 8.57
C ASN A 105 -11.04 0.78 7.53
N TYR A 106 -11.29 1.03 6.23
CA TYR A 106 -10.39 0.53 5.19
C TYR A 106 -9.01 1.23 5.19
N PRO A 107 -8.89 2.55 5.43
CA PRO A 107 -7.58 3.20 5.57
C PRO A 107 -6.87 2.72 6.83
N LEU A 108 -7.59 2.48 7.93
CA LEU A 108 -7.02 1.93 9.16
C LEU A 108 -6.41 0.54 8.93
N VAL A 109 -7.12 -0.35 8.23
CA VAL A 109 -6.55 -1.66 7.85
C VAL A 109 -5.32 -1.49 6.97
N ASN A 110 -5.38 -0.64 5.95
CA ASN A 110 -4.22 -0.36 5.09
C ASN A 110 -3.03 0.17 5.90
N PHE A 111 -3.28 1.03 6.90
CA PHE A 111 -2.26 1.58 7.77
C PHE A 111 -1.58 0.51 8.63
N LEU A 112 -2.37 -0.34 9.29
CA LEU A 112 -1.84 -1.43 10.13
C LEU A 112 -1.03 -2.43 9.28
N MET A 113 -1.55 -2.81 8.12
CA MET A 113 -0.84 -3.68 7.17
C MET A 113 0.48 -3.06 6.71
N ALA A 114 0.51 -1.75 6.47
CA ALA A 114 1.68 -1.04 6.00
C ALA A 114 2.76 -0.86 7.08
N ALA A 115 2.34 -0.59 8.31
CA ALA A 115 3.19 -0.53 9.48
C ALA A 115 3.87 -1.88 9.75
N GLU A 116 3.15 -2.99 9.53
CA GLU A 116 3.63 -4.35 9.79
C GLU A 116 4.40 -5.02 8.65
N ALA A 117 4.25 -4.56 7.40
CA ALA A 117 4.87 -5.16 6.23
C ALA A 117 6.41 -5.13 6.27
N ASP A 118 7.06 -6.10 5.61
CA ASP A 118 8.52 -6.23 5.58
C ASP A 118 9.17 -5.14 4.72
N PHE A 119 8.56 -4.81 3.58
CA PHE A 119 9.04 -3.80 2.64
C PHE A 119 7.96 -2.78 2.33
N PHE A 120 8.36 -1.58 1.91
CA PHE A 120 7.45 -0.49 1.54
C PHE A 120 7.83 0.14 0.20
N VAL A 121 6.84 0.32 -0.69
CA VAL A 121 6.95 1.18 -1.86
C VAL A 121 5.81 2.20 -1.84
N GLY A 122 6.13 3.47 -1.97
CA GLY A 122 5.16 4.55 -2.01
C GLY A 122 5.74 5.84 -2.54
N ALA A 123 5.03 6.94 -2.35
CA ALA A 123 5.49 8.27 -2.71
C ALA A 123 5.80 9.07 -1.44
N LEU A 124 7.07 9.47 -1.24
CA LEU A 124 7.49 10.33 -0.13
C LEU A 124 6.73 11.66 -0.10
N GLY A 125 6.30 12.15 -1.27
CA GLY A 125 5.43 13.32 -1.35
C GLY A 125 4.07 13.16 -0.64
N SER A 126 3.66 11.95 -0.28
CA SER A 126 2.37 11.71 0.37
C SER A 126 2.47 11.81 1.89
N THR A 127 1.71 12.70 2.52
CA THR A 127 1.52 12.74 3.99
C THR A 127 1.15 11.37 4.55
N TRP A 128 0.35 10.60 3.83
CA TRP A 128 -0.01 9.24 4.21
C TRP A 128 1.21 8.30 4.26
N CYS A 129 2.08 8.35 3.26
CA CYS A 129 3.29 7.53 3.25
C CYS A 129 4.30 7.98 4.31
N PHE A 130 4.40 9.29 4.58
CA PHE A 130 5.25 9.83 5.64
C PHE A 130 4.80 9.35 7.03
N LEU A 131 3.48 9.39 7.29
CA LEU A 131 2.91 8.87 8.53
C LEU A 131 3.21 7.37 8.71
N ILE A 132 3.02 6.57 7.65
CA ILE A 132 3.33 5.15 7.68
C ILE A 132 4.82 4.91 7.94
N ASP A 133 5.71 5.64 7.28
CA ASP A 133 7.14 5.48 7.47
C ASP A 133 7.56 5.78 8.92
N GLY A 134 7.01 6.84 9.51
CA GLY A 134 7.17 7.13 10.93
C GLY A 134 6.78 5.95 11.82
N MET A 135 5.63 5.32 11.58
CA MET A 135 5.21 4.14 12.33
C MET A 135 6.10 2.93 12.09
N ARG A 136 6.50 2.68 10.84
CA ARG A 136 7.43 1.59 10.52
C ARG A 136 8.74 1.74 11.28
N ASN A 137 9.25 2.97 11.39
CA ASN A 137 10.46 3.28 12.15
C ASN A 137 10.30 2.94 13.65
N THR A 138 9.14 3.22 14.24
CA THR A 138 8.85 2.80 15.64
C THR A 138 8.72 1.28 15.80
N GLY A 139 8.26 0.57 14.77
CA GLY A 139 8.09 -0.88 14.75
C GLY A 139 9.37 -1.67 14.43
N GLY A 140 10.56 -1.08 14.61
CA GLY A 140 11.84 -1.73 14.36
C GLY A 140 12.22 -1.86 12.87
N LYS A 141 11.50 -1.18 11.96
CA LYS A 141 11.70 -1.28 10.50
C LYS A 141 12.52 -0.13 9.91
N VAL A 142 13.31 0.56 10.74
CA VAL A 142 14.16 1.70 10.33
C VAL A 142 15.07 1.34 9.13
N MET A 143 15.57 0.11 9.09
CA MET A 143 16.43 -0.37 8.01
C MET A 143 15.68 -1.18 6.93
N SER A 144 14.35 -1.31 7.06
CA SER A 144 13.53 -2.19 6.21
C SER A 144 12.96 -1.43 5.01
N GLY A 145 13.79 -1.37 3.97
CA GLY A 145 13.54 -0.94 2.59
C GLY A 145 12.23 -0.21 2.31
N TYR A 146 12.24 1.12 2.49
CA TYR A 146 11.35 2.05 1.81
C TYR A 146 11.98 2.42 0.47
N LEU A 147 11.30 2.14 -0.65
CA LEU A 147 11.67 2.72 -1.95
C LEU A 147 10.59 3.69 -2.41
N SER A 148 10.99 4.91 -2.72
CA SER A 148 10.07 5.95 -3.19
C SER A 148 10.05 6.06 -4.71
N VAL A 149 8.87 6.30 -5.27
CA VAL A 149 8.73 6.69 -6.68
C VAL A 149 9.05 8.17 -6.93
N ASN A 150 9.04 9.01 -5.89
CA ASN A 150 9.41 10.43 -5.97
C ASN A 150 10.32 10.85 -4.81
N ARG A 151 11.13 11.88 -5.00
CA ARG A 151 12.09 12.32 -3.97
C ARG A 151 11.48 13.25 -2.93
N ASP A 152 10.49 14.06 -3.29
CA ASP A 152 9.87 15.02 -2.38
C ASP A 152 8.50 15.53 -2.90
N ARG A 153 7.79 16.31 -2.08
CA ARG A 153 6.69 17.19 -2.51
C ARG A 153 7.29 18.33 -3.34
N PHE A 154 6.60 18.78 -4.38
CA PHE A 154 6.95 20.06 -4.97
C PHE A 154 6.62 21.14 -3.92
N TRP A 155 7.66 21.71 -3.32
CA TRP A 155 7.56 22.94 -2.53
C TRP A 155 8.15 24.09 -3.35
#